data_AF-A0AA40M5L7-F1
#
_entry.id   AF-A0AA40M5L7-F1
#
_cell.length_a   1.000
_cell.length_b   1.000
_cell.length_c   1.000
_cell.angle_alpha   90.00
_cell.angle_beta   90.00
_cell.angle_gamma   90.00
#
_symmetry.space_group_name_H-M   'P 1'
#
loop_
_entity.id
_entity.type
_entity.pdbx_description
1 polymer ?
#
loop_
_entity_poly.entity_id
_entity_poly.type
_entity_poly.pdbx_seq_one_letter_code
_entity_poly.pdbx_strand_id
1 'polypeptide(L)' 'MNKFKFTIELHDFTEEEVKQLAEGIGLKMPKDKIEYEISGEFEDNEENWIWLRSVVLNTGLTVRIELKC' A
#
# COMPACT_ATOMS: atom_id res chain seq x y z
N MET A 1 0.32 -21.01 -3.26
CA MET A 1 1.03 -19.72 -3.22
C MET A 1 0.52 -18.93 -2.04
N ASN A 2 1.41 -18.44 -1.19
CA ASN A 2 1.04 -17.60 -0.06
C ASN A 2 0.64 -16.22 -0.60
N LYS A 3 -0.35 -15.60 0.06
CA LYS A 3 -0.77 -14.22 -0.24
C LYS A 3 -0.37 -13.32 0.91
N PHE A 4 0.13 -12.15 0.57
CA PHE A 4 0.46 -11.11 1.53
C PHE A 4 -0.60 -10.04 1.46
N LYS A 5 -1.03 -9.56 2.62
CA LYS A 5 -1.76 -8.31 2.75
C LYS A 5 -0.76 -7.26 3.20
N PHE A 6 -0.79 -6.09 2.58
CA PHE A 6 0.00 -4.96 3.05
C PHE A 6 -0.91 -3.75 3.22
N THR A 7 -0.48 -2.87 4.11
CA THR A 7 -1.08 -1.58 4.39
C THR A 7 0.02 -0.53 4.33
N ILE A 8 -0.19 0.50 3.53
CA ILE A 8 0.64 1.69 3.46
C ILE A 8 0.01 2.72 4.38
N GLU A 9 0.78 3.19 5.35
CA GLU A 9 0.37 4.24 6.30
C GLU A 9 0.83 5.59 5.77
N LEU A 10 -0.12 6.52 5.62
CA LEU A 10 0.13 7.86 5.09
C LEU A 10 -0.04 8.88 6.22
N HIS A 11 1.08 9.27 6.82
CA HIS A 11 1.13 10.32 7.82
C HIS A 11 1.26 11.68 7.12
N ASP A 12 0.52 12.68 7.56
CA ASP A 12 0.53 14.06 7.04
C ASP A 12 -0.03 14.30 5.62
N PHE A 13 -0.73 13.32 5.03
CA PHE A 13 -1.41 13.50 3.74
C PHE A 13 -2.87 13.94 3.90
N THR A 14 -3.39 14.67 2.92
CA THR A 14 -4.83 14.94 2.76
C THR A 14 -5.52 13.80 2.02
N GLU A 15 -6.84 13.68 2.16
CA GLU A 15 -7.64 12.66 1.45
C GLU A 15 -7.42 12.68 -0.08
N GLU A 16 -7.28 13.86 -0.68
CA GLU A 16 -7.10 14.01 -2.11
C GLU A 16 -5.71 13.53 -2.56
N GLU A 17 -4.66 13.82 -1.79
CA GLU A 17 -3.31 13.34 -2.05
C GLU A 17 -3.23 11.82 -1.91
N VAL A 18 -3.95 11.26 -0.93
CA VAL A 18 -4.05 9.81 -0.71
C VAL A 18 -4.72 9.13 -1.89
N LYS A 19 -5.80 9.72 -2.44
CA LYS A 19 -6.48 9.21 -3.64
C LYS A 19 -5.54 9.24 -4.84
N GLN A 20 -4.85 10.35 -5.08
CA GLN A 20 -3.91 10.47 -6.19
C GLN A 20 -2.76 9.46 -6.09
N LEU A 21 -2.22 9.26 -4.89
CA LEU A 21 -1.21 8.24 -4.63
C LEU A 21 -1.73 6.84 -4.91
N ALA A 22 -2.91 6.49 -4.37
CA ALA A 22 -3.53 5.19 -4.56
C ALA A 22 -3.75 4.88 -6.05
N GLU A 23 -4.29 5.84 -6.80
CA GLU A 23 -4.48 5.73 -8.26
C GLU A 23 -3.14 5.55 -8.99
N GLY A 24 -2.13 6.36 -8.64
CA GLY A 24 -0.80 6.32 -9.26
C GLY A 24 -0.08 4.98 -9.07
N ILE A 25 -0.36 4.27 -7.98
CA ILE A 25 0.22 2.94 -7.69
C ILE A 25 -0.74 1.77 -7.95
N GLY A 26 -1.92 2.04 -8.53
CA GLY A 26 -2.90 1.00 -8.91
C GLY A 26 -3.62 0.33 -7.73
N LEU A 27 -3.70 1.01 -6.58
CA LEU A 27 -4.36 0.51 -5.38
C LEU A 27 -5.70 1.18 -5.13
N LYS A 28 -6.52 0.56 -4.27
CA LYS A 28 -7.82 1.08 -3.87
C LYS A 28 -7.75 1.66 -2.47
N MET A 29 -8.32 2.84 -2.30
CA MET A 29 -8.53 3.42 -0.98
C MET A 29 -9.60 2.61 -0.23
N PRO A 30 -9.38 2.22 1.03
CA PRO A 30 -10.42 1.63 1.86
C PRO A 30 -11.54 2.65 2.10
N LYS A 31 -12.80 2.23 1.97
CA LYS A 31 -13.97 3.12 2.04
C LYS A 31 -14.33 3.60 3.45
N ASP A 32 -13.70 3.05 4.49
CA ASP A 32 -14.18 3.16 5.88
C ASP A 32 -13.06 3.36 6.93
N LYS A 33 -11.89 3.91 6.56
CA LYS A 33 -10.80 4.16 7.51
C LYS A 33 -10.59 5.64 7.82
N ILE A 34 -10.37 5.89 9.12
CA ILE A 34 -10.30 7.21 9.79
C ILE A 34 -8.85 7.76 9.82
N GLU A 35 -7.87 6.95 9.44
CA GLU A 35 -6.46 7.33 9.27
C GLU A 35 -6.08 6.96 7.84
N TYR A 36 -5.37 7.84 7.14
CA TYR A 36 -5.11 7.73 5.71
C TYR A 36 -4.24 6.50 5.39
N GLU A 37 -4.89 5.38 5.14
CA GLU A 37 -4.24 4.11 4.82
C GLU A 37 -4.63 3.63 3.42
N ILE A 38 -3.68 3.01 2.70
CA ILE A 38 -3.96 2.28 1.46
C ILE A 38 -3.65 0.80 1.70
N SER A 39 -4.57 -0.10 1.41
CA SER A 39 -4.34 -1.55 1.58
C SER A 39 -4.41 -2.31 0.26
N GLY A 40 -3.55 -3.32 0.11
CA GLY A 40 -3.54 -4.21 -1.06
C GLY A 40 -3.18 -5.64 -0.69
N GLU A 41 -3.34 -6.54 -1.66
CA GLU A 41 -2.95 -7.94 -1.55
C GLU A 41 -2.15 -8.34 -2.79
N PHE A 42 -1.07 -9.09 -2.59
CA PHE A 42 -0.27 -9.64 -3.68
C PHE A 42 0.23 -11.05 -3.38
N GLU A 43 0.62 -11.77 -4.43
CA GLU A 43 1.18 -13.11 -4.33
C GLU A 43 2.67 -13.08 -3.98
N ASP A 44 3.14 -14.06 -3.22
CA ASP A 44 4.56 -14.19 -2.88
C ASP A 44 5.43 -14.46 -4.11
N ASN A 45 5.87 -13.40 -4.78
CA ASN A 45 6.77 -13.47 -5.90
C ASN A 45 7.68 -12.23 -5.93
N GLU A 46 8.85 -12.39 -6.56
CA GLU A 46 9.90 -11.37 -6.58
C GLU A 46 9.42 -10.05 -7.21
N GLU A 47 8.61 -10.12 -8.27
CA GLU A 47 8.08 -8.96 -8.97
C GLU A 47 7.22 -8.07 -8.06
N ASN A 48 6.33 -8.67 -7.27
CA ASN A 48 5.48 -7.95 -6.33
C ASN A 48 6.29 -7.31 -5.19
N TRP A 49 7.34 -7.99 -4.71
CA TRP A 49 8.25 -7.44 -3.70
C TRP A 49 9.09 -6.28 -4.25
N ILE A 50 9.55 -6.37 -5.49
CA ILE A 50 10.27 -5.28 -6.18
C ILE A 50 9.34 -4.08 -6.36
N TRP A 51 8.11 -4.31 -6.79
CA TRP A 51 7.11 -3.25 -6.93
C TRP A 51 6.86 -2.53 -5.60
N LEU A 52 6.59 -3.27 -4.51
CA LEU A 52 6.33 -2.67 -3.19
C LEU A 52 7.54 -1.87 -2.68
N ARG A 53 8.75 -2.43 -2.87
CA ARG A 53 9.99 -1.73 -2.54
C ARG A 53 10.16 -0.43 -3.32
N SER A 54 9.82 -0.43 -4.61
CA SER A 54 9.87 0.76 -5.45
C SER A 54 8.90 1.84 -4.95
N VAL A 55 7.69 1.45 -4.54
CA VAL A 55 6.73 2.38 -3.92
C VAL A 55 7.35 3.03 -2.68
N VAL A 56 7.86 2.24 -1.74
CA VAL A 56 8.48 2.76 -0.49
C VAL A 56 9.65 3.70 -0.78
N LEU A 57 10.57 3.32 -1.66
CA LEU A 57 11.77 4.11 -1.94
C LEU A 57 11.48 5.43 -2.64
N ASN A 58 10.46 5.48 -3.51
CA ASN A 58 10.15 6.68 -4.28
C ASN A 58 9.21 7.64 -3.53
N THR A 59 8.46 7.15 -2.55
CA THR A 59 7.44 7.95 -1.85
C THR A 59 7.80 8.25 -0.40
N GLY A 60 8.73 7.49 0.21
CA GLY A 60 9.09 7.62 1.63
C GLY A 60 8.02 7.08 2.58
N LEU A 61 7.04 6.32 2.08
CA LEU A 61 5.89 5.86 2.85
C LEU A 61 6.23 4.67 3.74
N THR A 62 5.57 4.61 4.90
CA THR A 62 5.66 3.46 5.82
C THR A 62 4.72 2.36 5.35
N VAL A 63 5.22 1.13 5.31
CA VAL A 63 4.43 -0.05 4.91
C VAL A 63 4.46 -1.10 5.99
N ARG A 64 3.27 -1.50 6.44
CA ARG A 64 3.03 -2.65 7.29
C ARG A 64 2.63 -3.84 6.44
N ILE A 65 3.24 -5.00 6.69
CA ILE A 65 2.98 -6.23 5.93
C ILE A 65 2.46 -7.30 6.89
N GLU A 66 1.34 -7.91 6.51
CA GLU A 66 0.68 -9.00 7.23
C GLU A 66 0.67 -10.25 6.35
N LEU A 67 1.25 -11.33 6.89
CA LEU A 67 1.10 -12.66 6.32
C LEU A 67 -0.35 -13.12 6.51
N LYS A 68 -1.06 -13.41 5.41
CA LYS A 68 -2.30 -14.20 5.49
C LYS A 68 -1.93 -15.67 5.44
N CYS A 69 -2.01 -16.34 6.60
CA CYS A 69 -1.98 -17.79 6.71
C CYS A 69 -3.32 -18.40 6.29
#